data_AF-A0A250DN60-F1
#
_entry.id   AF-A0A250DN60-F1
#
_cell.length_a   1.000
_cell.length_b   1.000
_cell.length_c   1.000
_cell.angle_alpha   90.00
_cell.angle_beta   90.00
_cell.angle_gamma   90.00
#
_symmetry.space_group_name_H-M   'P 1'
#
loop_
_entity.id
_entity.type
_entity.pdbx_description
1 polymer ?
#
loop_
_entity_poly.entity_id
_entity_poly.type
_entity_poly.pdbx_seq_one_letter_code
_entity_poly.pdbx_strand_id
1 'polypeptide(L)' 'MTRHHLTSIAPVRRYRCTYTPRDASGHLNPSDTGAAPSVQFLAANAEQALDLAQKVTGCPVIEATRIEG' A
#
# COMPACT_ATOMS: atom_id res chain seq x y z
N MET A 1 -6.17 -29.64 25.74
CA MET A 1 -6.45 -29.50 24.30
C MET A 1 -5.70 -28.27 23.80
N THR A 2 -4.49 -28.47 23.29
CA THR A 2 -3.57 -27.40 22.91
C THR A 2 -3.93 -26.94 21.51
N ARG A 3 -4.47 -25.72 21.37
CA ARG A 3 -4.74 -25.11 20.07
C ARG A 3 -3.41 -24.91 19.35
N HIS A 4 -3.13 -25.72 18.36
CA HIS A 4 -2.09 -25.42 17.38
C HIS A 4 -2.51 -24.13 16.67
N HIS A 5 -1.83 -23.02 16.97
CA HIS A 5 -1.85 -21.85 16.11
C HIS A 5 -1.25 -22.30 14.77
N LEU A 6 -2.11 -22.65 13.81
CA LEU A 6 -1.76 -22.67 12.41
C LEU A 6 -1.38 -21.24 12.05
N THR A 7 -0.09 -20.91 12.17
CA THR A 7 0.47 -19.71 11.58
C THR A 7 0.31 -19.91 10.08
N SER A 8 -0.81 -19.45 9.53
CA SER A 8 -0.99 -19.35 8.10
C SER A 8 0.12 -18.43 7.61
N ILE A 9 1.17 -19.03 7.04
CA ILE A 9 2.22 -18.30 6.35
C ILE A 9 1.57 -17.85 5.05
N ALA A 10 0.73 -16.81 5.13
CA ALA A 10 0.18 -16.20 3.94
C ALA A 10 1.37 -15.73 3.09
N PRO A 11 1.47 -16.17 1.82
CA PRO A 11 2.60 -15.79 0.99
C PRO A 11 2.64 -14.26 0.90
N VAL A 12 3.76 -13.67 1.30
CA VAL A 12 3.98 -12.24 1.13
C VAL A 12 4.13 -11.95 -0.35
N ARG A 13 3.28 -11.07 -0.88
CA ARG A 13 3.25 -10.67 -2.28
C ARG A 13 3.70 -9.22 -2.37
N ARG A 14 4.35 -8.85 -3.48
CA ARG A 14 4.74 -7.47 -3.72
C ARG A 14 3.56 -6.69 -4.29
N TYR A 15 3.29 -5.54 -3.70
CA TYR A 15 2.25 -4.62 -4.13
C TYR A 15 2.87 -3.26 -4.44
N ARG A 16 2.37 -2.62 -5.48
CA ARG A 16 2.61 -1.21 -5.80
C ARG A 16 1.37 -0.43 -5.39
N CYS A 17 1.55 0.48 -4.45
CA CYS A 17 0.51 1.36 -3.98
C CYS A 17 0.71 2.76 -4.56
N THR A 18 -0.24 3.22 -5.35
CA THR A 18 -0.26 4.57 -5.91
C THR A 18 -1.04 5.48 -4.98
N TYR A 19 -0.54 6.69 -4.69
CA TYR A 19 -1.17 7.61 -3.73
C TYR A 19 -1.27 9.02 -4.29
N THR A 20 -2.21 9.80 -3.75
CA THR A 20 -2.31 11.23 -4.05
C THR A 20 -1.46 11.99 -3.05
N PRO A 21 -0.32 12.59 -3.45
CA PRO A 21 0.53 13.32 -2.54
C PRO A 21 -0.22 14.56 -2.02
N ARG A 22 0.20 15.02 -0.85
CA ARG A 22 -0.22 16.31 -0.33
C ARG A 22 0.84 17.36 -0.67
N ASP A 23 0.39 18.57 -0.97
CA ASP A 23 1.29 19.72 -1.10
C ASP A 23 1.82 20.16 0.28
N ALA A 24 2.71 21.17 0.29
CA ALA A 24 3.25 21.73 1.55
C ALA A 24 2.17 22.34 2.45
N SER A 25 0.99 22.65 1.88
CA SER A 25 -0.19 23.20 2.55
C SER A 25 -1.10 22.10 3.13
N GLY A 26 -0.83 20.82 2.83
CA GLY A 26 -1.65 19.68 3.23
C GLY A 26 -2.84 19.39 2.31
N HIS A 27 -3.01 20.11 1.21
CA HIS A 27 -4.04 19.86 0.21
C HIS A 27 -3.65 18.70 -0.70
N LEU A 28 -4.64 17.95 -1.17
CA LEU A 28 -4.42 16.91 -2.15
C LEU A 28 -3.95 17.54 -3.46
N ASN A 29 -2.77 17.14 -3.91
CA ASN A 29 -2.19 17.57 -5.17
C ASN A 29 -2.15 16.37 -6.11
N PRO A 30 -3.25 16.07 -6.82
CA PRO A 30 -3.21 15.05 -7.86
C PRO A 30 -2.16 15.47 -8.89
N SER A 31 -1.26 14.55 -9.24
CA SER A 31 -0.17 14.85 -10.16
C SER A 31 -0.73 15.16 -11.56
N ASP A 32 -0.85 16.44 -11.92
CA ASP A 32 -1.35 16.89 -13.23
C ASP A 32 -0.44 16.45 -14.40
N THR A 33 0.78 15.99 -14.10
CA THR A 33 1.75 15.46 -15.07
C THR A 33 1.45 14.01 -15.49
N GLY A 34 0.37 13.39 -14.97
CA GLY A 34 -0.12 12.09 -15.42
C GLY A 34 0.53 10.87 -14.75
N ALA A 35 1.60 11.07 -13.97
CA ALA A 35 2.19 10.02 -13.15
C ALA A 35 1.96 10.30 -11.67
N ALA A 36 1.01 9.58 -11.06
CA ALA A 36 0.85 9.58 -9.61
C ALA A 36 2.02 8.83 -8.95
N PRO A 37 2.58 9.35 -7.85
CA PRO A 37 3.67 8.69 -7.15
C PRO A 37 3.21 7.35 -6.58
N SER A 38 4.15 6.41 -6.49
CA SER A 38 3.89 5.07 -5.98
C SER A 38 4.99 4.58 -5.05
N VAL A 39 4.61 3.69 -4.14
CA VAL A 39 5.49 3.01 -3.18
C VAL A 39 5.25 1.50 -3.28
N GLN A 40 6.26 0.70 -2.97
CA GLN A 40 6.18 -0.76 -3.07
C GLN A 40 6.39 -1.40 -1.72
N PHE A 41 5.53 -2.37 -1.39
CA PHE A 41 5.56 -3.10 -0.13
C PHE A 41 5.36 -4.59 -0.33
N LEU A 42 5.88 -5.37 0.62
CA LEU A 42 5.51 -6.78 0.79
C LEU A 42 4.34 -6.85 1.77
N ALA A 43 3.24 -7.44 1.35
CA ALA A 43 2.04 -7.60 2.16
C ALA A 43 1.39 -8.96 1.90
N ALA A 44 0.63 -9.48 2.85
CA ALA A 44 -0.11 -10.73 2.67
C ALA A 44 -1.27 -10.56 1.67
N ASN A 45 -1.86 -9.37 1.60
CA ASN A 45 -2.98 -9.04 0.72
C ASN A 45 -2.99 -7.53 0.37
N ALA A 46 -3.93 -7.13 -0.50
CA ALA A 46 -4.06 -5.75 -0.96
C ALA A 46 -4.47 -4.79 0.16
N GLU A 47 -5.34 -5.21 1.07
CA GLU A 47 -5.81 -4.39 2.20
C GLU A 47 -4.66 -4.02 3.15
N GLN A 48 -3.82 -4.99 3.48
CA GLN A 48 -2.62 -4.75 4.28
C GLN A 48 -1.63 -3.84 3.54
N ALA A 49 -1.51 -3.98 2.22
CA ALA A 49 -0.67 -3.08 1.42
C ALA A 49 -1.18 -1.64 1.46
N LEU A 50 -2.50 -1.43 1.36
CA LEU A 50 -3.14 -0.11 1.47
C LEU A 50 -2.90 0.51 2.85
N ASP A 51 -3.10 -0.26 3.92
CA ASP A 51 -2.87 0.20 5.29
C ASP A 51 -1.40 0.61 5.52
N LEU A 52 -0.45 -0.22 5.07
CA LEU A 52 0.98 0.09 5.15
C LEU A 52 1.33 1.35 4.33
N ALA A 53 0.83 1.44 3.11
CA ALA A 53 1.07 2.60 2.25
C ALA A 53 0.53 3.89 2.89
N GLN A 54 -0.68 3.86 3.46
CA GLN A 54 -1.27 5.01 4.15
C GLN A 54 -0.46 5.44 5.38
N LYS A 55 0.05 4.47 6.16
CA LYS A 55 0.89 4.73 7.34
C LYS A 55 2.25 5.32 6.98
N VAL A 56 2.88 4.83 5.91
CA VAL A 56 4.20 5.29 5.48
C VAL A 56 4.12 6.65 4.79
N THR A 57 3.13 6.85 3.93
CA THR A 57 3.04 8.07 3.11
C THR A 57 2.25 9.19 3.81
N GLY A 58 1.39 8.88 4.78
CA GLY A 58 0.43 9.84 5.34
C GLY A 58 -0.59 10.38 4.33
N CYS A 59 -0.59 9.84 3.11
CA CYS A 59 -1.35 10.33 1.97
C CYS A 59 -2.44 9.32 1.59
N PRO A 60 -3.60 9.77 1.09
CA PRO A 60 -4.63 8.85 0.63
C PRO A 60 -4.11 7.99 -0.52
N VAL A 61 -4.18 6.68 -0.31
CA VAL A 61 -3.77 5.68 -1.30
C VAL A 61 -4.93 5.44 -2.25
N ILE A 62 -4.65 5.51 -3.56
CA ILE A 62 -5.63 5.40 -4.64
C ILE A 62 -5.88 3.92 -4.99
N GLU A 63 -4.79 3.17 -5.19
CA GLU A 63 -4.86 1.78 -5.63
C GLU A 63 -3.67 0.99 -5.11
N ALA A 64 -3.89 -0.27 -4.72
CA ALA A 64 -2.85 -1.26 -4.48
C ALA A 64 -2.87 -2.32 -5.58
N THR A 65 -2.00 -2.18 -6.57
CA THR A 65 -1.83 -3.17 -7.64
C THR A 65 -0.86 -4.24 -7.16
N ARG A 66 -1.23 -5.52 -7.25
CA ARG A 66 -0.25 -6.59 -7.06
C ARG A 66 0.74 -6.61 -8.22
N ILE A 67 2.03 -6.62 -7.91
CA ILE A 67 3.09 -6.75 -8.90
C ILE A 67 3.83 -8.06 -8.66
N GLU A 68 3.65 -9.01 -9.58
CA GLU A 68 4.49 -10.21 -9.61
C GLU A 68 5.82 -9.88 -10.28
N GLY A 69 6.91 -10.27 -9.65
CA GLY A 69 8.28 -10.10 -10.11
C GLY A 69 9.20 -10.94 -9.27
#